data_AF-A0A6G7P0E9-F1
#
_entry.id   AF-A0A6G7P0E9-F1
#
_cell.length_a   1.000
_cell.length_b   1.000
_cell.length_c   1.000
_cell.angle_alpha   90.00
_cell.angle_beta   90.00
_cell.angle_gamma   90.00
#
_symmetry.space_group_name_H-M   'P 1'
#
loop_
_entity.id
_entity.type
_entity.pdbx_description
1 polymer ?
#
loop_
_entity_poly.entity_id
_entity_poly.type
_entity_poly.pdbx_seq_one_letter_code
_entity_poly.pdbx_strand_id
1 'polypeptide(L)' 'MSTTVEPATGRSAAEINEEIRALWRRSGGTLNTEQREEYQRLVMEWADRASAA' A
#
# COMPACT_ATOMS: atom_id res chain seq x y z
N MET A 1 -2.17 20.09 20.70
CA MET A 1 -2.41 18.65 20.48
C MET A 1 -1.40 18.20 19.44
N SER A 2 -0.34 17.52 19.86
CA SER A 2 0.73 17.05 19.00
C SER A 2 0.54 15.57 18.79
N THR A 3 -0.02 15.16 17.65
CA THR A 3 0.06 13.77 17.21
C THR A 3 1.49 13.52 16.77
N THR A 4 2.33 13.13 17.74
CA THR A 4 3.57 12.42 17.47
C THR A 4 3.17 11.17 16.71
N VAL A 5 3.43 11.17 15.40
CA VAL A 5 3.42 9.94 14.61
C VAL A 5 4.63 9.18 15.11
N GLU A 6 4.44 8.29 16.10
CA GLU A 6 5.45 7.29 16.40
C GLU A 6 5.77 6.59 15.07
N PRO A 7 7.05 6.46 14.68
CA PRO A 7 7.38 5.64 13.54
C PRO A 7 7.07 4.20 13.96
N ALA A 8 5.85 3.75 13.69
CA ALA A 8 5.56 2.34 13.59
C ALA A 8 6.67 1.77 12.71
N THR A 9 7.42 0.81 13.23
CA THR A 9 8.74 0.40 12.72
C THR A 9 8.71 -0.28 11.33
N GLY A 10 7.61 -0.16 10.61
CA GLY A 10 7.44 -0.45 9.19
C GLY A 10 6.17 0.21 8.63
N ARG A 11 6.05 0.23 7.30
CA ARG A 11 4.89 0.79 6.58
C ARG A 11 3.56 0.23 7.13
N SER A 12 2.61 1.12 7.37
CA SER A 12 1.26 0.80 7.83
C SER A 12 0.37 0.32 6.67
N ALA A 13 -0.73 -0.36 7.00
CA ALA A 13 -1.73 -0.73 6.00
C ALA A 13 -2.29 0.50 5.24
N ALA A 14 -2.35 1.67 5.89
CA ALA A 14 -2.79 2.90 5.25
C ALA A 14 -1.81 3.35 4.16
N GLU A 15 -0.51 3.36 4.46
CA GLU A 15 0.54 3.72 3.50
C GLU A 15 0.59 2.77 2.29
N ILE A 16 0.48 1.46 2.53
CA ILE A 16 0.46 0.48 1.43
C ILE A 16 -0.77 0.68 0.54
N ASN A 17 -1.92 1.01 1.13
CA ASN A 17 -3.13 1.30 0.36
C ASN A 17 -3.00 2.58 -0.49
N GLU A 18 -2.24 3.57 -0.02
CA GLU A 18 -1.91 4.77 -0.81
C GLU A 18 -0.99 4.44 -2.00
N GLU A 19 0.00 3.57 -1.82
CA GLU A 19 0.85 3.07 -2.91
C GLU A 19 0.03 2.31 -3.96
N ILE A 20 -0.89 1.44 -3.53
CA ILE A 20 -1.83 0.76 -4.44
C ILE A 20 -2.62 1.79 -5.27
N ARG A 21 -3.18 2.82 -4.63
CA ARG A 21 -3.92 3.87 -5.34
C ARG A 21 -3.03 4.68 -6.28
N ALA A 22 -1.78 4.96 -5.90
CA ALA A 22 -0.81 5.65 -6.74
C ALA A 22 -0.47 4.83 -7.98
N LEU A 23 -0.30 3.51 -7.84
CA LEU A 23 -0.11 2.58 -8.93
C LEU A 23 -1.27 2.63 -9.92
N TRP A 24 -2.52 2.60 -9.43
CA TRP A 24 -3.71 2.73 -10.29
C TRP A 24 -3.78 4.05 -11.05
N ARG A 25 -3.47 5.17 -10.38
CA ARG A 25 -3.41 6.50 -11.01
C ARG A 25 -2.35 6.58 -12.10
N ARG A 26 -1.14 6.06 -11.82
CA ARG A 26 -0.01 6.04 -12.78
C ARG A 26 -0.32 5.18 -14.00
N SER A 27 -1.06 4.09 -13.81
CA SER A 27 -1.34 3.12 -14.86
C SER A 27 -2.56 3.48 -15.72
N GLY A 28 -3.20 4.63 -15.47
CA GLY A 28 -4.33 5.11 -16.27
C GLY A 28 -5.57 4.20 -16.21
N GLY A 29 -5.72 3.40 -15.15
CA GLY A 29 -6.84 2.47 -14.97
C GLY A 29 -6.60 1.04 -15.48
N THR A 30 -5.45 0.72 -16.05
CA THR A 30 -5.10 -0.66 -16.47
C THR A 30 -3.67 -1.00 -16.12
N LEU A 31 -3.46 -2.09 -15.37
CA LEU A 31 -2.13 -2.56 -14.99
C LEU A 31 -1.56 -3.48 -16.09
N ASN A 32 -0.33 -3.19 -16.51
CA ASN A 32 0.48 -4.11 -17.31
C ASN A 32 0.99 -5.29 -16.44
N THR A 33 1.73 -6.23 -17.05
CA THR A 33 2.21 -7.44 -16.35
C THR A 33 3.09 -7.10 -15.14
N GLU A 34 4.08 -6.21 -15.29
CA GLU A 34 5.00 -5.83 -14.20
C GLU A 34 4.26 -5.10 -13.06
N GLN A 35 3.36 -4.20 -13.42
CA GLN A 35 2.51 -3.47 -12.48
C GLN A 35 1.54 -4.39 -11.75
N ARG A 36 1.11 -5.48 -12.39
CA ARG A 36 0.26 -6.50 -11.75
C ARG A 36 1.02 -7.29 -10.69
N GLU A 37 2.28 -7.63 -10.93
CA GLU A 37 3.14 -8.26 -9.93
C GLU A 37 3.41 -7.32 -8.75
N GLU A 38 3.64 -6.04 -9.03
CA GLU A 38 3.76 -5.00 -8.00
C GLU A 38 2.47 -4.86 -7.18
N TYR A 39 1.31 -4.79 -7.85
CA TYR A 39 0.01 -4.75 -7.20
C TYR A 39 -0.23 -5.97 -6.31
N GLN A 40 0.10 -7.18 -6.76
CA GLN A 40 -0.05 -8.40 -5.97
C GLN A 40 0.80 -8.37 -4.70
N ARG A 41 2.06 -7.92 -4.79
CA ARG A 41 2.92 -7.76 -3.61
C ARG A 41 2.33 -6.76 -2.62
N LEU A 42 1.91 -5.59 -3.11
CA LEU A 42 1.30 -4.56 -2.27
C LEU A 42 -0.01 -5.05 -1.62
N VAL A 43 -0.87 -5.78 -2.33
CA VAL A 43 -2.12 -6.32 -1.77
C VAL A 43 -1.84 -7.37 -0.69
N MET A 44 -0.85 -8.25 -0.88
CA MET A 44 -0.47 -9.23 0.13
C MET A 44 0.09 -8.55 1.39
N GLU A 45 0.98 -7.57 1.20
CA GLU A 45 1.54 -6.79 2.32
C GLU A 45 0.45 -5.99 3.04
N TRP A 46 -0.48 -5.39 2.28
CA TRP A 46 -1.63 -4.69 2.85
C TRP A 46 -2.51 -5.63 3.66
N ALA A 47 -2.82 -6.81 3.16
CA ALA A 47 -3.68 -7.78 3.85
C ALA A 47 -3.05 -8.26 5.16
N ASP A 48 -1.74 -8.56 5.16
CA ASP A 48 -0.99 -8.91 6.36
C ASP A 48 -1.13 -7.83 7.44
N ARG A 49 -0.89 -6.56 7.07
CA ARG A 49 -0.96 -5.43 8.00
C ARG A 49 -2.38 -5.00 8.38
N ALA A 50 -3.35 -5.16 7.49
CA ALA A 50 -4.75 -4.83 7.75
C ALA A 50 -5.42 -5.88 8.66
N SER A 51 -4.93 -7.12 8.64
CA SER A 51 -5.41 -8.20 9.51
C SER A 51 -4.79 -8.16 10.92
N ALA A 52 -3.65 -7.47 11.07
CA ALA A 52 -2.93 -7.32 12.34
C ALA A 52 -3.41 -6.12 13.20
N ALA A 53 -4.41 -5.36 12.74
CA ALA A 53 -4.97 -4.17 13.38
C ALA A 53 -6.38 -4.42 13.94
#